data_AF-A0A4U7EER6-F1
#
_entry.id   AF-A0A4U7EER6-F1
#
_cell.length_a   1.000
_cell.length_b   1.000
_cell.length_c   1.000
_cell.angle_alpha   90.00
_cell.angle_beta   90.00
_cell.angle_gamma   90.00
#
_symmetry.space_group_name_H-M   'P 1'
#
loop_
_entity.id
_entity.type
_entity.pdbx_description
1 polymer ?
#
loop_
_entity_poly.entity_id
_entity_poly.type
_entity_poly.pdbx_seq_one_letter_code
_entity_poly.pdbx_strand_id
1 'polypeptide(L)'
;MPTKTIGVREEVYERLRARKRDDESFTDLIDRLIDESEGDWRDGFGSLSTAETDSLREAARRSRERFDESAGTRQAAAIDRMADAGDDEPPDGGAAADTSDDGTDANDVDSDETNDADGGSA
;
A
#
# COMPACT_ATOMS: atom_id res chain seq x y z
N MET A 1 34.85 -15.86 -15.32
CA MET A 1 34.11 -15.07 -16.32
C MET A 1 34.76 -13.70 -16.45
N PRO A 2 34.75 -13.07 -17.63
CA PRO A 2 35.21 -11.69 -17.77
C PRO A 2 34.39 -10.77 -16.85
N THR A 3 35.04 -9.96 -16.02
CA THR A 3 34.35 -9.00 -15.14
C THR A 3 34.24 -7.63 -15.81
N LYS A 4 33.19 -6.89 -15.45
CA LYS A 4 32.97 -5.50 -15.87
C LYS A 4 32.66 -4.67 -14.64
N THR A 5 33.22 -3.46 -14.59
CA THR A 5 32.94 -2.49 -13.54
C THR A 5 31.78 -1.62 -14.00
N ILE A 6 30.71 -1.59 -13.22
CA ILE A 6 29.52 -0.76 -13.46
C ILE A 6 29.41 0.22 -12.30
N GLY A 7 29.30 1.52 -12.60
CA GLY A 7 28.97 2.52 -11.60
C GLY A 7 27.49 2.47 -11.27
N VAL A 8 27.15 2.38 -9.98
CA VAL A 8 25.77 2.49 -9.50
C VAL A 8 25.62 3.74 -8.64
N ARG A 9 24.41 4.29 -8.59
CA ARG A 9 24.09 5.37 -7.66
C ARG A 9 24.15 4.84 -6.24
N GLU A 10 24.56 5.68 -5.29
CA GLU A 10 24.68 5.31 -3.87
C GLU A 10 23.38 4.72 -3.32
N GLU A 11 22.25 5.36 -3.63
CA GLU A 11 20.91 4.88 -3.24
C GLU A 11 20.60 3.46 -3.77
N VAL A 12 21.13 3.11 -4.95
CA VAL A 12 20.92 1.79 -5.55
C VAL A 12 21.84 0.78 -4.88
N TYR A 13 23.09 1.16 -4.62
CA TYR A 13 24.04 0.32 -3.90
C TYR A 13 23.50 -0.09 -2.53
N GLU A 14 23.01 0.87 -1.74
CA GLU A 14 22.46 0.60 -0.41
C GLU A 14 21.21 -0.29 -0.46
N ARG A 15 20.34 -0.10 -1.46
CA ARG A 15 19.19 -0.99 -1.69
C ARG A 15 19.61 -2.42 -2.04
N LEU A 16 20.63 -2.57 -2.88
CA LEU A 16 21.18 -3.89 -3.22
C LEU A 16 21.79 -4.54 -1.98
N ARG A 17 22.58 -3.78 -1.23
CA ARG A 17 23.22 -4.23 0.01
C ARG A 17 22.21 -4.70 1.06
N ALA A 18 21.10 -3.98 1.24
CA ALA A 18 20.04 -4.36 2.18
C ALA A 18 19.31 -5.66 1.78
N ARG A 19 19.33 -6.03 0.49
CA ARG A 19 18.67 -7.23 -0.04
C ARG A 19 19.62 -8.42 -0.21
N LYS A 20 20.92 -8.18 -0.04
CA LYS A 20 21.99 -9.17 -0.11
C LYS A 20 21.92 -10.13 1.09
N ARG A 21 22.08 -11.43 0.86
CA ARG A 21 22.21 -12.43 1.94
C ARG A 21 23.65 -12.47 2.48
N ASP A 22 23.83 -12.97 3.71
CA ASP A 22 25.12 -12.92 4.41
C ASP A 22 26.25 -13.66 3.65
N ASP A 23 25.94 -14.80 3.04
CA ASP A 23 26.89 -15.64 2.30
C ASP A 23 26.91 -15.38 0.77
N GLU A 24 26.19 -14.38 0.28
CA GLU A 24 26.06 -14.06 -1.15
C GLU A 24 27.15 -13.07 -1.60
N SER A 25 27.60 -13.09 -2.86
CA SER A 25 28.38 -11.98 -3.44
C SER A 25 27.46 -10.98 -4.14
N PHE A 26 27.95 -9.76 -4.41
CA PHE A 26 27.15 -8.79 -5.20
C PHE A 26 26.85 -9.29 -6.61
N THR A 27 27.75 -10.09 -7.20
CA THR A 27 27.51 -10.73 -8.49
C THR A 27 26.37 -11.74 -8.38
N ASP A 28 26.37 -12.59 -7.35
CA ASP A 28 25.31 -13.60 -7.15
C ASP A 28 23.96 -12.96 -6.86
N LEU A 29 23.94 -11.83 -6.13
CA LEU A 29 22.74 -11.03 -5.92
C LEU A 29 22.17 -10.52 -7.25
N ILE A 30 23.02 -9.96 -8.11
CA ILE A 30 22.59 -9.43 -9.41
C ILE A 30 22.08 -10.57 -10.30
N ASP A 31 22.78 -11.70 -10.33
CA ASP A 31 22.39 -12.90 -11.08
C ASP A 31 21.00 -13.37 -10.62
N ARG A 32 20.81 -13.53 -9.30
CA ARG A 32 19.52 -13.89 -8.72
C ARG A 32 18.41 -12.90 -9.05
N LEU A 33 18.68 -11.60 -8.99
CA LEU A 33 17.67 -10.58 -9.31
C LEU A 33 17.31 -10.61 -10.79
N ILE A 34 18.28 -10.89 -11.67
CA ILE A 34 18.05 -11.05 -13.09
C ILE A 34 17.21 -12.30 -13.33
N ASP A 35 17.62 -13.45 -12.82
CA ASP A 35 16.89 -14.74 -12.93
C ASP A 35 15.46 -14.65 -12.34
N GLU A 36 15.28 -13.97 -11.20
CA GLU A 36 13.95 -13.70 -10.62
C GLU A 36 13.11 -12.76 -11.52
N SER A 37 13.76 -11.91 -12.31
CA SER A 37 13.12 -10.98 -13.26
C SER A 37 12.96 -11.53 -14.67
N GLU A 38 13.61 -12.66 -15.01
CA GLU A 38 13.55 -13.33 -16.32
C GLU A 38 12.17 -13.93 -16.63
N GLY A 39 11.25 -13.93 -15.67
CA GLY A 39 9.83 -13.95 -16.03
C GLY A 39 9.44 -12.61 -16.63
N ASP A 40 9.79 -12.32 -17.90
CA ASP A 40 9.06 -11.28 -18.62
C ASP A 40 7.62 -11.78 -18.68
N TRP A 41 6.76 -11.21 -17.85
CA TRP A 41 5.33 -11.51 -17.82
C TRP A 41 4.71 -11.42 -19.22
N ARG A 42 5.39 -10.74 -20.16
CA ARG A 42 5.02 -10.70 -21.58
C ARG A 42 5.23 -12.01 -22.32
N ASP A 43 6.21 -12.83 -21.95
CA ASP A 43 6.43 -14.16 -22.55
C ASP A 43 5.27 -15.13 -22.25
N GLY A 44 4.48 -14.84 -21.22
CA GLY A 44 3.26 -15.58 -20.91
C GLY A 44 2.08 -15.27 -21.86
N PHE A 45 2.12 -14.20 -22.67
CA PHE A 45 1.00 -13.86 -23.55
C PHE A 45 0.85 -14.83 -24.71
N GLY A 46 -0.36 -15.35 -24.89
CA GLY A 46 -0.67 -16.28 -25.98
C GLY A 46 -0.08 -17.68 -25.81
N SER A 47 0.54 -17.98 -24.66
CA SER A 47 1.06 -19.31 -24.33
C SER A 47 -0.03 -20.36 -24.09
N LEU A 48 -1.22 -19.92 -23.67
CA LEU A 48 -2.34 -20.81 -23.36
C LEU A 48 -3.05 -21.27 -24.64
N SER A 49 -3.38 -22.55 -24.70
CA SER A 49 -4.28 -23.07 -25.74
C SER A 49 -5.68 -22.47 -25.63
N THR A 50 -6.51 -22.62 -26.66
CA THR A 50 -7.90 -22.18 -26.64
C THR A 50 -8.69 -22.82 -25.49
N ALA A 51 -8.50 -24.12 -25.25
CA ALA A 51 -9.18 -24.82 -24.17
C ALA A 51 -8.78 -24.31 -22.78
N GLU A 52 -7.49 -24.03 -22.56
CA GLU A 52 -6.99 -23.44 -21.31
C GLU A 52 -7.50 -22.00 -21.14
N THR A 53 -7.56 -21.23 -22.23
CA THR A 53 -8.12 -19.88 -22.25
C THR A 53 -9.61 -19.88 -21.89
N ASP A 54 -10.40 -20.82 -22.42
CA ASP A 54 -11.81 -20.96 -22.12
C ASP A 54 -12.05 -21.38 -20.66
N SER A 55 -11.25 -22.32 -20.16
CA SER A 55 -11.27 -22.72 -18.75
C SER A 55 -10.93 -21.54 -17.82
N LEU A 56 -9.90 -20.76 -18.15
CA LEU A 56 -9.52 -19.58 -17.39
C LEU A 56 -10.62 -18.51 -17.41
N ARG A 57 -11.23 -18.28 -18.58
CA ARG A 57 -12.34 -17.35 -18.75
C ARG A 57 -13.53 -17.73 -17.87
N GLU A 58 -13.87 -19.01 -17.84
CA GLU A 58 -14.96 -19.54 -17.03
C GLU A 58 -14.67 -19.37 -15.54
N ALA A 59 -13.46 -19.70 -15.10
CA ALA A 59 -13.04 -19.52 -13.71
C ALA A 59 -13.10 -18.04 -13.28
N ALA A 60 -12.62 -17.13 -14.14
CA ALA A 60 -12.67 -15.69 -13.88
C ALA A 60 -14.11 -15.16 -13.80
N ARG A 61 -14.99 -15.61 -14.71
CA ARG A 61 -16.41 -15.28 -14.70
C ARG A 61 -17.08 -15.70 -13.39
N ARG A 62 -16.90 -16.97 -12.99
CA ARG A 62 -17.44 -17.50 -11.74
C ARG A 62 -16.88 -16.77 -10.51
N SER A 63 -15.62 -16.34 -10.56
CA SER A 63 -15.02 -15.55 -9.49
C SER A 63 -15.68 -14.17 -9.35
N ARG A 64 -15.96 -13.51 -10.47
CA ARG A 64 -16.62 -12.20 -10.50
C ARG A 64 -18.06 -12.28 -10.01
N GLU A 65 -18.83 -13.26 -10.49
CA GLU A 65 -20.21 -13.49 -10.05
C GLU A 65 -20.30 -13.64 -8.52
N ARG A 66 -19.44 -14.49 -7.92
CA ARG A 66 -19.39 -14.66 -6.46
C ARG A 66 -18.99 -13.38 -5.72
N PHE A 67 -18.06 -12.62 -6.29
CA PHE A 67 -17.64 -11.36 -5.69
C PHE A 67 -18.80 -10.36 -5.68
N ASP A 68 -19.47 -10.19 -6.82
CA ASP A 68 -20.59 -9.26 -7.01
C ASP A 68 -21.77 -9.64 -6.10
N GLU A 69 -22.09 -10.93 -5.98
CA GLU A 69 -23.09 -11.44 -5.04
C GLU A 69 -22.74 -11.09 -3.58
N SER A 70 -21.48 -11.31 -3.19
CA SER A 70 -21.02 -10.99 -1.83
C SER A 70 -21.05 -9.49 -1.56
N ALA A 71 -20.71 -8.68 -2.56
CA ALA A 71 -20.75 -7.22 -2.46
C ALA A 71 -22.19 -6.73 -2.36
N GLY A 72 -23.11 -7.25 -3.18
CA GLY A 72 -24.53 -6.94 -3.12
C GLY A 72 -25.17 -7.32 -1.79
N THR A 73 -24.82 -8.50 -1.24
CA THR A 73 -25.29 -8.94 0.07
C THR A 73 -24.86 -7.97 1.18
N ARG A 74 -23.58 -7.56 1.18
CA ARG A 74 -23.08 -6.59 2.15
C ARG A 74 -23.72 -5.21 1.98
N GLN A 75 -23.94 -4.77 0.75
CA GLN A 75 -24.61 -3.51 0.45
C GLN A 75 -26.06 -3.52 0.96
N ALA A 76 -26.82 -4.59 0.67
CA ALA A 76 -28.19 -4.74 1.15
C ALA A 76 -28.25 -4.71 2.69
N ALA A 77 -27.37 -5.46 3.35
CA ALA A 77 -27.29 -5.45 4.81
C ALA A 77 -26.88 -4.08 5.40
N ALA A 78 -26.07 -3.28 4.68
CA ALA A 78 -25.73 -1.93 5.12
C ALA A 78 -26.93 -0.98 5.00
N ILE A 79 -27.69 -1.07 3.90
CA ILE A 79 -28.91 -0.29 3.69
C ILE A 79 -29.96 -0.63 4.75
N ASP A 80 -30.18 -1.92 5.01
CA ASP A 80 -31.13 -2.40 6.03
C ASP A 80 -30.83 -1.82 7.42
N ARG A 81 -29.55 -1.86 7.85
CA ARG A 81 -29.12 -1.23 9.11
C ARG A 81 -29.33 0.29 9.16
N MET A 82 -29.19 0.97 8.02
CA MET A 82 -29.43 2.41 7.95
C MET A 82 -30.92 2.75 7.98
N ALA A 83 -31.77 1.88 7.43
CA ALA A 83 -33.22 2.04 7.49
C ALA A 83 -33.76 1.82 8.90
N ASP A 84 -33.28 0.79 9.61
CA ASP A 84 -33.66 0.50 11.00
C ASP A 84 -33.24 1.61 11.98
N ALA A 85 -32.11 2.28 11.72
CA ALA A 85 -31.65 3.42 12.53
C ALA A 85 -32.38 4.75 12.24
N GLY A 86 -33.27 4.80 11.24
CA GLY A 86 -33.99 6.01 10.83
C GLY A 86 -35.36 6.20 11.49
N ASP A 87 -35.87 5.18 12.20
CA ASP A 87 -37.19 5.21 12.85
C ASP A 87 -37.14 5.63 14.33
N ASP A 88 -35.96 5.92 14.89
CA ASP A 88 -35.81 6.56 16.19
C ASP A 88 -35.96 8.09 16.05
N GLU A 89 -37.20 8.57 15.94
CA GLU A 89 -37.54 9.99 16.18
C GLU A 89 -37.19 10.34 17.64
N PRO A 90 -36.21 11.24 17.91
CA PRO A 90 -35.86 11.56 19.28
C PRO A 90 -37.02 12.31 19.94
N PRO A 91 -37.47 11.94 21.15
CA PRO A 91 -38.49 12.71 21.85
C PRO A 91 -37.94 14.10 22.16
N ASP A 92 -38.63 15.10 21.63
CA ASP A 92 -38.57 16.51 22.03
C ASP A 92 -38.47 16.63 23.56
N GLY A 93 -37.43 17.32 24.05
CA GLY A 93 -37.24 17.49 25.49
C GLY A 93 -35.84 17.95 25.87
N GLY A 94 -35.60 19.26 25.75
CA GLY A 94 -34.37 19.89 26.18
C GLY A 94 -34.05 19.70 27.66
N ALA A 95 -32.76 19.54 27.97
CA ALA A 95 -32.17 20.00 29.22
C ALA A 95 -30.66 20.12 29.02
N ALA A 96 -30.16 21.34 29.15
CA ALA A 96 -28.75 21.62 29.29
C ALA A 96 -28.22 20.95 30.56
N ALA A 97 -27.10 20.23 30.45
CA ALA A 97 -26.31 19.80 31.59
C ALA A 97 -24.83 20.02 31.28
N ASP A 98 -24.39 21.21 31.67
CA ASP A 98 -23.14 21.51 32.37
C ASP A 98 -22.12 20.37 32.44
N THR A 99 -21.03 20.52 31.69
CA THR A 99 -19.76 19.89 32.04
C THR A 99 -18.71 20.99 32.14
N SER A 100 -18.64 21.59 33.32
CA SER A 100 -17.53 22.42 33.74
C SER A 100 -16.24 21.60 33.91
N ASP A 101 -15.16 22.14 33.34
CA ASP A 101 -13.82 22.24 33.94
C ASP A 101 -13.05 20.94 34.25
N ASP A 102 -12.09 20.58 33.38
CA ASP A 102 -10.75 20.18 33.82
C ASP A 102 -9.74 20.56 32.73
N GLY A 103 -8.69 21.25 33.16
CA GLY A 103 -7.77 21.99 32.31
C GLY A 103 -6.59 21.19 31.76
N THR A 104 -5.70 21.95 31.12
CA THR A 104 -4.36 21.61 30.59
C THR A 104 -4.35 20.73 29.32
N ASP A 105 -3.61 21.06 28.26
CA ASP A 105 -2.53 22.04 28.10
C ASP A 105 -2.51 22.50 26.64
N ALA A 106 -2.34 23.81 26.45
CA ALA A 106 -2.19 24.43 25.16
C ALA A 106 -0.76 24.19 24.68
N ASN A 107 -0.61 23.58 23.51
CA ASN A 107 0.64 23.72 22.77
C ASN A 107 0.31 24.08 21.32
N ASP A 108 -0.16 25.31 21.16
CA ASP A 108 -0.17 26.04 19.90
C ASP A 108 1.15 26.82 19.79
N VAL A 109 1.96 26.41 18.80
CA VAL A 109 2.60 27.23 17.75
C VAL A 109 3.41 28.49 18.15
N ASP A 110 4.69 28.51 17.76
CA ASP A 110 5.29 29.57 16.92
C ASP A 110 6.66 29.07 16.38
N SER A 111 6.83 28.89 15.06
CA SER A 111 7.33 29.87 14.06
C SER A 111 8.80 30.23 14.28
N ASP A 112 9.71 29.76 13.43
CA ASP A 112 10.19 30.39 12.19
C ASP A 112 11.64 30.89 12.43
N GLU A 113 12.32 31.29 11.35
CA GLU A 113 13.58 32.02 11.31
C GLU A 113 14.87 31.23 10.99
N THR A 114 15.00 31.00 9.68
CA THR A 114 16.12 31.38 8.80
C THR A 114 17.57 31.01 9.13
N ASN A 115 18.12 30.28 8.16
CA ASN A 115 19.50 30.26 7.69
C ASN A 115 20.13 31.66 7.55
N ASP A 116 21.26 31.91 8.22
CA ASP A 116 22.30 32.81 7.71
C ASP A 116 23.70 32.52 8.29
N ALA A 117 24.62 32.35 7.34
CA ALA A 117 26.05 32.62 7.28
C ALA A 117 26.95 32.79 8.53
N ASP A 118 28.16 32.23 8.36
CA ASP A 118 29.48 32.86 8.56
C ASP A 118 30.38 32.33 9.69
N GLY A 119 31.63 32.03 9.32
CA GLY A 119 32.80 32.30 10.14
C GLY A 119 33.37 31.12 10.96
N GLY A 120 34.54 30.61 10.55
CA GLY A 120 35.33 29.73 11.42
C GLY A 120 36.63 29.19 10.83
N SER A 121 37.63 30.05 10.64
CA SER A 121 39.02 29.71 10.34
C SER A 121 39.65 28.73 11.35
N ALA A 122 40.44 27.77 10.86
CA ALA A 122 41.84 27.49 11.25
C ALA A 122 42.40 26.32 10.45
#